data_AF-A0A1R4LBC1-F1
#
_entry.id   AF-A0A1R4LBC1-F1
#
_cell.length_a   1.000
_cell.length_b   1.000
_cell.length_c   1.000
_cell.angle_alpha   90.00
_cell.angle_beta   90.00
_cell.angle_gamma   90.00
#
_symmetry.space_group_name_H-M   'P 1'
#
loop_
_entity.id
_entity.type
_entity.pdbx_description
1 polymer ?
#
loop_
_entity_poly.entity_id
_entity_poly.type
_entity_poly.pdbx_seq_one_letter_code
_entity_poly.pdbx_strand_id
1 'polypeptide(L)'
;MYEIILRGISIYALVWMIVFFICMMRYSFGDREHVYMLIRKLAKDPQWYFNKNSVMFTLISGMSAGGVLVIYSLIYPFIVHRSIKRGYKMDLMMWLHWLWWVCFLFPWSYVV
;
A
#
# COMPACT_ATOMS: atom_id res chain seq x y z
N MET A 1 -13.29 5.56 28.61
CA MET A 1 -12.10 4.85 28.06
C MET A 1 -12.25 4.62 26.54
N TYR A 2 -13.36 4.00 26.10
CA TYR A 2 -13.69 3.79 24.68
C TYR A 2 -13.67 5.06 23.81
N GLU A 3 -14.33 6.14 24.26
CA GLU A 3 -14.34 7.46 23.61
C GLU A 3 -12.94 8.04 23.31
N ILE A 4 -12.00 7.85 24.24
CA ILE A 4 -10.63 8.36 24.13
C ILE A 4 -9.87 7.55 23.07
N ILE A 5 -10.09 6.24 23.02
CA ILE A 5 -9.49 5.34 22.02
C ILE A 5 -10.01 5.70 20.63
N LEU A 6 -11.32 5.92 20.47
CA LEU A 6 -11.92 6.35 19.20
C LEU A 6 -11.33 7.67 18.71
N ARG A 7 -11.24 8.68 19.59
CA ARG A 7 -10.62 9.97 19.24
C ARG A 7 -9.16 9.80 18.79
N GLY A 8 -8.40 8.94 19.48
CA GLY A 8 -7.02 8.63 19.09
C GLY A 8 -6.94 8.01 17.69
N ILE A 9 -7.81 7.04 17.39
CA ILE A 9 -7.91 6.39 16.07
C ILE A 9 -8.30 7.41 14.99
N SER A 10 -9.26 8.30 15.26
CA SER A 10 -9.68 9.33 14.31
C SER A 10 -8.56 10.32 14.00
N ILE A 11 -7.81 10.78 15.01
CA ILE A 11 -6.67 11.68 14.82
C ILE A 11 -5.58 10.97 14.00
N TYR A 12 -5.27 9.71 14.34
CA TYR A 12 -4.35 8.89 13.55
C TYR A 12 -4.80 8.80 12.09
N ALA A 13 -6.08 8.47 11.85
CA ALA A 13 -6.62 8.34 10.51
C ALA A 13 -6.49 9.64 9.69
N LEU A 14 -6.76 10.79 10.29
CA LEU A 14 -6.65 12.09 9.63
C LEU A 14 -5.20 12.48 9.33
N VAL A 15 -4.30 12.36 10.31
CA VAL A 15 -2.88 12.70 10.12
C VAL A 15 -2.24 11.76 9.09
N TRP A 16 -2.55 10.47 9.19
CA TRP A 16 -1.95 9.47 8.31
C TRP A 16 -2.52 9.50 6.89
N MET A 17 -3.74 10.02 6.70
CA MET A 17 -4.29 10.31 5.37
C MET A 17 -3.38 11.27 4.60
N ILE A 18 -2.89 12.32 5.25
CA ILE A 18 -1.99 13.31 4.63
C ILE A 18 -0.67 12.64 4.22
N VAL A 19 -0.09 11.85 5.12
CA VAL A 19 1.16 11.11 4.85
C VAL A 19 0.97 10.14 3.68
N PHE A 20 -0.11 9.36 3.69
CA PHE A 20 -0.44 8.43 2.63
C PHE A 20 -0.64 9.15 1.30
N PHE A 21 -1.35 10.27 1.29
CA PHE A 21 -1.59 11.05 0.08
C PHE A 21 -0.29 11.62 -0.50
N ILE A 22 0.60 12.16 0.34
CA ILE A 22 1.91 12.65 -0.10
C ILE A 22 2.75 11.51 -0.69
N CYS A 23 2.80 10.36 -0.02
CA CYS A 23 3.50 9.18 -0.55
C CYS A 23 2.89 8.74 -1.89
N MET A 24 1.58 8.61 -1.97
CA MET A 24 0.87 8.21 -3.18
C MET A 24 1.16 9.18 -4.34
N MET A 25 1.12 10.49 -4.10
CA MET A 25 1.44 11.50 -5.10
C MET A 25 2.90 11.39 -5.57
N ARG A 26 3.86 11.30 -4.65
CA ARG A 26 5.28 11.14 -5.01
C ARG A 26 5.54 9.87 -5.82
N TYR A 27 4.89 8.77 -5.46
CA TYR A 27 4.99 7.53 -6.22
C TYR A 27 4.21 7.58 -7.55
N SER A 28 3.13 8.34 -7.64
CA SER A 28 2.35 8.49 -8.88
C SER A 28 3.07 9.34 -9.94
N PHE A 29 3.82 10.36 -9.51
CA PHE A 29 4.66 11.17 -10.41
C PHE A 29 6.06 10.59 -10.64
N GLY A 30 6.39 9.49 -9.97
CA GLY A 30 7.66 8.79 -10.14
C GLY A 30 7.71 8.03 -11.47
N ASP A 31 8.91 7.94 -12.05
CA ASP A 31 9.16 7.17 -13.27
C ASP A 31 8.78 5.68 -13.10
N ARG A 32 8.51 4.99 -14.22
CA ARG A 32 8.20 3.54 -14.30
C ARG A 32 9.21 2.68 -13.54
N GLU A 33 10.44 3.14 -13.39
CA GLU A 33 11.47 2.47 -12.59
C GLU A 33 11.04 2.27 -11.12
N HIS A 34 10.33 3.24 -10.53
CA HIS A 34 9.83 3.15 -9.16
C HIS A 34 8.74 2.08 -9.03
N VAL A 35 7.90 1.94 -10.05
CA VAL A 35 6.87 0.87 -10.13
C VAL A 35 7.54 -0.49 -10.08
N TYR A 36 8.52 -0.71 -10.95
CA TYR A 36 9.26 -1.97 -11.03
C TYR A 36 10.06 -2.27 -9.76
N MET A 37 10.65 -1.26 -9.13
CA MET A 37 11.30 -1.41 -7.84
C MET A 37 10.33 -1.80 -6.72
N LEU A 38 9.13 -1.19 -6.67
CA LEU A 38 8.11 -1.54 -5.68
C LEU A 38 7.67 -2.99 -5.85
N ILE A 39 7.34 -3.39 -7.07
CA ILE A 39 6.90 -4.76 -7.40
C ILE A 39 7.98 -5.76 -7.04
N ARG A 40 9.25 -5.51 -7.40
CA ARG A 40 10.37 -6.38 -7.01
C ARG A 40 10.47 -6.58 -5.51
N LYS A 41 10.23 -5.53 -4.71
CA LYS A 41 10.36 -5.61 -3.24
C LYS A 41 9.11 -6.17 -2.55
N LEU A 42 7.93 -6.03 -3.15
CA LEU A 42 6.65 -6.37 -2.53
C LEU A 42 6.03 -7.66 -3.05
N ALA A 43 6.28 -8.03 -4.31
CA ALA A 43 5.74 -9.25 -4.90
C ALA A 43 6.41 -10.50 -4.35
N LYS A 44 5.64 -11.60 -4.32
CA LYS A 44 6.20 -12.94 -4.12
C LYS A 44 7.01 -13.38 -5.33
N ASP A 45 6.45 -13.19 -6.53
CA ASP A 45 7.11 -13.44 -7.80
C ASP A 45 7.01 -12.20 -8.70
N PRO A 46 8.07 -11.38 -8.77
CA PRO A 46 8.07 -10.20 -9.61
C PRO A 46 8.14 -10.51 -11.12
N GLN A 47 8.60 -11.69 -11.54
CA GLN A 47 8.64 -12.03 -12.97
C GLN A 47 7.24 -12.19 -13.55
N TRP A 48 6.28 -12.67 -12.75
CA TRP A 48 4.87 -12.74 -13.18
C TRP A 48 4.31 -11.38 -13.61
N TYR A 49 4.76 -10.30 -12.97
CA TYR A 49 4.36 -8.94 -13.28
C TYR A 49 5.11 -8.32 -14.48
N PHE A 50 6.24 -8.89 -14.90
CA PHE A 50 7.02 -8.43 -16.07
C PHE A 50 6.78 -9.25 -17.33
N ASN A 51 6.08 -10.38 -17.22
CA ASN A 51 5.73 -11.21 -18.35
C ASN A 51 4.65 -10.53 -19.20
N LYS A 52 4.99 -10.13 -20.44
CA LYS A 52 4.09 -9.43 -21.37
C LYS A 52 2.78 -10.15 -21.65
N ASN A 53 2.73 -11.47 -21.46
CA ASN A 53 1.54 -12.30 -21.67
C ASN A 53 0.68 -12.46 -20.40
N SER A 54 1.08 -11.87 -19.26
CA SER A 54 0.32 -11.98 -18.02
C SER A 54 -0.70 -10.84 -17.90
N VAL A 55 -1.87 -11.16 -17.33
CA VAL A 55 -2.90 -10.17 -16.99
C VAL A 55 -2.34 -9.08 -16.06
N MET A 56 -1.37 -9.45 -15.23
CA MET A 56 -0.73 -8.51 -14.31
C MET A 56 0.19 -7.50 -14.99
N PHE A 57 0.84 -7.86 -16.08
CA PHE A 57 1.61 -6.90 -16.86
C PHE A 57 0.72 -5.81 -17.45
N THR A 58 -0.46 -6.19 -17.98
CA THR A 58 -1.45 -5.23 -18.48
C THR A 58 -1.96 -4.31 -17.36
N LEU A 59 -2.29 -4.88 -16.18
CA LEU A 59 -2.70 -4.11 -15.00
C LEU A 59 -1.63 -3.08 -14.57
N ILE A 60 -0.36 -3.48 -14.46
CA ILE A 60 0.71 -2.54 -14.09
C ILE A 60 0.98 -1.53 -15.20
N SER A 61 0.90 -1.94 -16.47
CA SER A 61 1.17 -1.05 -17.59
C SER A 61 0.25 0.18 -17.61
N GLY A 62 -0.98 0.05 -17.09
CA GLY A 62 -1.90 1.18 -16.90
C GLY A 62 -1.79 1.89 -15.55
N MET A 63 -1.08 1.32 -14.57
CA MET A 63 -1.04 1.84 -13.20
C MET A 63 0.23 2.67 -12.92
N SER A 64 0.06 3.74 -12.15
CA SER A 64 1.17 4.51 -11.56
C SER A 64 1.76 3.77 -10.35
N ALA A 65 2.96 4.15 -9.89
CA ALA A 65 3.57 3.51 -8.72
C ALA A 65 2.76 3.78 -7.44
N GLY A 66 2.02 4.89 -7.40
CA GLY A 66 1.06 5.18 -6.33
C GLY A 66 -0.12 4.21 -6.31
N GLY A 67 -0.66 3.84 -7.47
CA GLY A 67 -1.70 2.81 -7.54
C GLY A 67 -1.21 1.44 -7.06
N VAL A 68 0.03 1.08 -7.41
CA VAL A 68 0.67 -0.16 -6.94
C VAL A 68 0.89 -0.12 -5.42
N LEU A 69 1.32 1.03 -4.87
CA LEU A 69 1.44 1.24 -3.43
C LEU A 69 0.10 1.01 -2.72
N VAL A 70 -1.00 1.56 -3.26
CA VAL A 70 -2.36 1.40 -2.71
C VAL A 70 -2.73 -0.09 -2.62
N ILE A 71 -2.61 -0.84 -3.73
CA ILE A 71 -2.92 -2.27 -3.74
C ILE A 71 -2.10 -3.00 -2.69
N TYR A 72 -0.77 -2.85 -2.72
CA TYR A 72 0.11 -3.56 -1.79
C TYR A 72 -0.08 -3.15 -0.34
N SER A 73 -0.54 -1.92 -0.06
CA SER A 73 -0.87 -1.49 1.30
C SER A 73 -2.14 -2.14 1.84
N LEU A 74 -3.13 -2.44 0.99
CA LEU A 74 -4.36 -3.13 1.37
C LEU A 74 -4.14 -4.61 1.65
N ILE A 75 -3.46 -5.31 0.74
CA ILE A 75 -3.25 -6.76 0.85
C ILE A 75 -2.02 -7.12 1.70
N TYR A 76 -1.37 -6.13 2.29
CA TYR A 76 -0.08 -6.25 2.96
C TYR A 76 0.05 -7.43 3.95
N PRO A 77 -0.87 -7.67 4.90
CA PRO A 77 -0.76 -8.77 5.87
C PRO A 77 -0.89 -10.15 5.22
N PHE A 78 -1.56 -10.24 4.06
CA PHE A 78 -1.73 -11.49 3.31
C PHE A 78 -0.48 -11.86 2.50
N ILE A 79 0.47 -10.93 2.33
CA ILE A 79 1.72 -11.18 1.65
C ILE A 79 2.76 -11.68 2.67
N VAL A 80 2.67 -12.99 2.97
CA VAL A 80 3.52 -13.70 3.92
C VAL A 80 4.90 -14.04 3.33
N HIS A 81 4.96 -14.34 2.02
CA HIS A 81 6.21 -14.68 1.32
C HIS A 81 6.56 -13.61 0.30
N ARG A 82 7.81 -13.10 0.36
CA ARG A 82 8.27 -11.98 -0.47
C ARG A 82 9.63 -12.29 -1.08
N SER A 83 9.85 -11.82 -2.31
CA SER A 83 11.01 -12.20 -3.11
C SER A 83 12.34 -11.56 -2.68
N ILE A 84 12.32 -10.44 -1.95
CA ILE A 84 13.54 -9.68 -1.59
C ILE A 84 13.52 -9.28 -0.11
N LYS A 85 14.68 -9.38 0.55
CA LYS A 85 14.91 -8.86 1.91
C LYS A 85 14.88 -7.33 1.88
N ARG A 86 13.94 -6.75 2.62
CA ARG A 86 13.64 -5.32 2.64
C ARG A 86 14.07 -4.71 3.97
N GLY A 87 14.36 -3.40 3.96
CA GLY A 87 14.74 -2.68 5.17
C GLY A 87 13.55 -2.49 6.11
N TYR A 88 13.81 -2.54 7.42
CA TYR A 88 12.78 -2.41 8.47
C TYR A 88 11.87 -1.19 8.30
N LYS A 89 12.40 -0.08 7.75
CA LYS A 89 11.66 1.17 7.50
C LYS A 89 10.52 0.97 6.51
N MET A 90 10.75 0.20 5.45
CA MET A 90 9.72 -0.07 4.44
C MET A 90 8.62 -0.96 5.03
N ASP A 91 9.00 -1.94 5.85
CA ASP A 91 8.03 -2.85 6.46
C ASP A 91 7.12 -2.12 7.44
N LEU A 92 7.70 -1.27 8.28
CA LEU A 92 6.96 -0.42 9.21
C LEU A 92 6.03 0.53 8.45
N MET A 93 6.50 1.19 7.39
CA MET A 93 5.67 2.11 6.59
C MET A 93 4.47 1.40 5.96
N MET A 94 4.68 0.20 5.40
CA MET A 94 3.60 -0.57 4.80
C MET A 94 2.60 -1.10 5.84
N TRP A 95 3.07 -1.49 7.03
CA TRP A 95 2.20 -1.85 8.15
C TRP A 95 1.35 -0.67 8.61
N LEU A 96 1.93 0.54 8.68
CA LEU A 96 1.18 1.74 9.06
C LEU A 96 0.16 2.15 8.00
N HIS A 97 0.48 2.04 6.71
CA HIS A 97 -0.48 2.23 5.63
C HIS A 97 -1.62 1.20 5.68
N TRP A 98 -1.31 -0.06 5.98
CA TRP A 98 -2.33 -1.09 6.17
C TRP A 98 -3.24 -0.77 7.37
N LEU A 99 -2.65 -0.43 8.52
CA LEU A 99 -3.42 -0.02 9.72
C LEU A 99 -4.34 1.17 9.41
N TRP A 100 -3.86 2.13 8.63
CA TRP A 100 -4.67 3.25 8.19
C TRP A 100 -5.87 2.81 7.35
N TRP A 101 -5.69 1.89 6.39
CA TRP A 101 -6.81 1.32 5.63
C TRP A 101 -7.83 0.62 6.53
N VAL A 102 -7.38 -0.11 7.56
CA VAL A 102 -8.30 -0.70 8.55
C VAL A 102 -9.08 0.39 9.29
N CYS A 103 -8.40 1.41 9.79
CA CYS A 103 -9.06 2.54 10.47
C CYS A 103 -10.02 3.31 9.56
N PHE A 104 -9.78 3.35 8.24
CA PHE A 104 -10.62 4.05 7.28
C PHE A 104 -11.83 3.22 6.82
N LEU A 105 -11.64 1.93 6.52
CA LEU A 105 -12.67 1.06 5.96
C LEU A 105 -13.63 0.50 7.02
N PHE A 106 -13.11 0.19 8.21
CA PHE A 106 -13.87 -0.48 9.27
C PHE A 106 -15.02 0.37 9.84
N PRO A 107 -14.89 1.71 10.02
CA PRO A 107 -16.01 2.55 10.41
C PRO A 107 -17.07 2.67 9.31
N TRP A 108 -16.67 2.64 8.03
CA TRP A 108 -17.59 2.80 6.89
C TRP A 108 -18.53 1.60 6.72
N SER A 109 -18.10 0.39 7.13
CA SER A 109 -18.95 -0.81 7.09
C SER A 109 -20.11 -0.82 8.10
N TYR A 110 -20.16 0.10 9.08
CA TYR A 110 -21.27 0.22 10.04
C TYR A 110 -22.29 1.31 9.66
N VAL A 111 -22.06 2.05 8.58
CA VAL A 111 -22.87 3.21 8.16
C VAL A 111 -23.66 2.92 6.87
N VAL A 112 -23.58 1.70 6.33
CA VAL A 112 -24.34 1.22 5.16
C VAL A 112 -25.31 0.13 5.55
#